data_AF-A0A3D2SMK8-F1
#
_entry.id   AF-A0A3D2SMK8-F1
#
_cell.length_a   1.000
_cell.length_b   1.000
_cell.length_c   1.000
_cell.angle_alpha   90.00
_cell.angle_beta   90.00
_cell.angle_gamma   90.00
#
_symmetry.space_group_name_H-M   'P 1'
#
loop_
_entity.id
_entity.type
_entity.pdbx_description
1 polymer ?
#
loop_
_entity_poly.entity_id
_entity_poly.type
_entity_poly.pdbx_seq_one_letter_code
_entity_poly.pdbx_strand_id
1 'polypeptide(L)'
;MIVMAAGGIYVVENKAQPGVFSSIPEAMWWAVVTLTTVGYGDVTPVTNIGKLLGAVITILGVGLAALPAGILATGLANELSLRNQKLAQEFRNLLISNQIDYLNETKEIEKIRKRIGLSKEQTNEVIMQLIREKDLEEQEQQKKAFKYCPHCGEKLPEA
;
A
#
# COMPACT_ATOMS: atom_id res chain seq x y z
N MET A 1 6.88 -25.87 3.10
CA MET A 1 6.51 -25.87 4.54
C MET A 1 5.66 -27.07 4.94
N ILE A 2 4.54 -27.34 4.27
CA ILE A 2 3.65 -28.49 4.59
C ILE A 2 4.41 -29.82 4.72
N VAL A 3 5.25 -30.17 3.74
CA VAL A 3 6.04 -31.42 3.78
C VAL A 3 7.04 -31.44 4.94
N MET A 4 7.67 -30.31 5.26
CA MET A 4 8.60 -30.21 6.39
C MET A 4 7.89 -30.38 7.74
N ALA A 5 6.72 -29.74 7.88
CA ALA A 5 5.87 -29.88 9.06
C ALA A 5 5.37 -31.33 9.23
N ALA A 6 4.89 -31.93 8.14
CA ALA A 6 4.43 -33.31 8.11
C ALA A 6 5.55 -34.31 8.44
N GLY A 7 6.75 -34.14 7.87
CA GLY A 7 7.91 -34.96 8.18
C GLY A 7 8.36 -34.82 9.64
N GLY A 8 8.42 -33.59 10.15
CA GLY A 8 8.82 -33.32 11.53
C GLY A 8 7.84 -33.92 12.55
N ILE A 9 6.53 -33.70 12.35
CA ILE A 9 5.52 -34.23 13.27
C ILE A 9 5.42 -35.75 13.19
N TYR A 10 5.55 -36.34 11.99
CA TYR A 10 5.58 -37.78 11.81
C TYR A 10 6.70 -38.43 12.63
N VAL A 11 7.92 -37.89 12.59
CA VAL A 11 9.06 -38.44 13.35
C VAL A 11 8.80 -38.43 14.86
N VAL A 12 8.10 -37.42 15.37
CA VAL A 12 7.86 -37.26 16.81
C VAL A 12 6.62 -38.01 17.30
N GLU A 13 5.54 -38.04 16.51
CA GLU A 13 4.24 -38.55 16.93
C GLU A 13 3.94 -39.97 16.41
N ASN A 14 4.61 -40.47 15.37
CA ASN A 14 4.30 -41.79 14.79
C ASN A 14 4.34 -42.93 15.82
N LYS A 15 5.31 -42.92 16.75
CA LYS A 15 5.39 -43.95 17.79
C LYS A 15 4.25 -43.86 18.81
N ALA A 16 3.79 -42.65 19.12
CA ALA A 16 2.72 -42.43 20.10
C ALA A 16 1.33 -42.61 19.48
N GLN A 17 1.20 -42.31 18.18
CA GLN A 17 -0.06 -42.26 17.46
C GLN A 17 0.10 -42.81 16.02
N PRO A 18 0.43 -44.10 15.85
CA PRO A 18 0.74 -44.69 14.55
C PRO A 18 -0.49 -44.75 13.61
N GLY A 19 -1.70 -44.65 14.14
CA GLY A 19 -2.94 -44.69 13.35
C GLY A 19 -3.34 -43.37 12.68
N VAL A 20 -2.83 -42.21 13.17
CA VAL A 20 -3.13 -40.89 12.59
C VAL A 20 -1.89 -40.22 11.99
N PHE A 21 -0.70 -40.57 12.48
CA PHE A 21 0.58 -40.16 11.90
C PHE A 21 1.30 -41.40 11.32
N SER A 22 0.63 -42.19 10.46
CA SER A 22 1.20 -43.45 9.94
C SER A 22 2.25 -43.24 8.84
N SER A 23 2.17 -42.12 8.13
CA SER A 23 3.07 -41.76 7.04
C SER A 23 3.15 -40.25 6.86
N ILE A 24 4.18 -39.77 6.14
CA ILE A 24 4.32 -38.33 5.84
C ILE A 24 3.09 -37.80 5.07
N PRO A 25 2.57 -38.47 4.01
CA PRO A 25 1.36 -38.00 3.33
C PRO A 25 0.14 -37.89 4.24
N GLU A 26 -0.03 -38.80 5.18
CA GLU A 26 -1.15 -38.73 6.14
C GLU A 26 -0.96 -37.57 7.13
N ALA A 27 0.27 -37.37 7.61
CA ALA A 27 0.64 -36.21 8.44
C ALA A 27 0.51 -34.86 7.70
N MET A 28 0.49 -34.85 6.36
CA MET A 28 0.23 -33.64 5.58
C MET A 28 -1.18 -33.10 5.79
N TRP A 29 -2.17 -33.95 6.08
CA TRP A 29 -3.53 -33.49 6.39
C TRP A 29 -3.52 -32.58 7.62
N TRP A 30 -2.91 -33.05 8.71
CA TRP A 30 -2.73 -32.26 9.92
C TRP A 30 -1.95 -30.96 9.63
N ALA A 31 -0.87 -31.04 8.85
CA ALA A 31 -0.06 -29.87 8.52
C ALA A 31 -0.85 -28.86 7.68
N VAL A 32 -1.64 -29.27 6.69
CA VAL A 32 -2.49 -28.39 5.89
C VAL A 32 -3.51 -27.69 6.79
N VAL A 33 -4.32 -28.45 7.52
CA VAL A 33 -5.40 -27.92 8.38
C VAL A 33 -4.87 -26.99 9.47
N THR A 34 -3.69 -27.29 10.02
CA THR A 34 -3.05 -26.46 11.05
C THR A 34 -2.44 -25.19 10.46
N LEU A 35 -1.70 -25.29 9.34
CA LEU A 35 -1.03 -24.15 8.70
C LEU A 35 -2.02 -23.20 8.02
N THR A 36 -3.17 -23.68 7.55
CA THR A 36 -4.27 -22.85 7.05
C THR A 36 -5.16 -22.30 8.17
N THR A 37 -4.81 -22.55 9.44
CA THR A 37 -5.55 -22.10 10.63
C THR A 37 -6.99 -22.61 10.73
N VAL A 38 -7.33 -23.69 10.00
CA VAL A 38 -8.67 -24.31 10.06
C VAL A 38 -8.84 -25.09 11.36
N GLY A 39 -7.87 -25.94 11.69
CA GLY A 39 -7.79 -26.62 13.00
C GLY A 39 -9.01 -27.47 13.39
N TYR A 40 -9.43 -28.43 12.56
CA TYR A 40 -10.59 -29.30 12.86
C TYR A 40 -10.47 -30.06 14.20
N GLY A 41 -9.25 -30.36 14.65
CA GLY A 41 -9.00 -31.05 15.92
C GLY A 41 -9.18 -32.57 15.87
N ASP A 42 -9.42 -33.12 14.67
CA ASP A 42 -9.52 -34.56 14.37
C ASP A 42 -8.17 -35.28 14.54
N VAL A 43 -7.07 -34.61 14.20
CA VAL A 43 -5.70 -35.09 14.41
C VAL A 43 -4.94 -34.01 15.17
N THR A 44 -4.28 -34.37 16.28
CA THR A 44 -3.44 -33.45 17.05
C THR A 44 -2.26 -34.17 17.70
N PRO A 45 -1.10 -33.51 17.89
CA PRO A 45 0.02 -34.11 18.60
C PRO A 45 -0.31 -34.29 20.09
N VAL A 46 -0.02 -35.47 20.63
CA VAL A 46 -0.25 -35.78 22.05
C VAL A 46 1.01 -35.67 22.89
N THR A 47 2.19 -35.82 22.27
CA THR A 47 3.47 -35.75 22.99
C THR A 47 3.86 -34.30 23.31
N ASN A 48 4.60 -34.10 24.39
CA ASN A 48 5.08 -32.77 24.78
C ASN A 48 5.97 -32.14 23.70
N ILE A 49 6.83 -32.96 23.08
CA ILE A 49 7.72 -32.51 21.99
C ILE A 49 6.90 -32.17 20.74
N GLY A 50 5.91 -32.98 20.39
CA GLY A 50 5.04 -32.74 19.24
C GLY A 50 4.20 -31.48 19.40
N LYS A 51 3.70 -31.19 20.60
CA LYS A 51 2.99 -29.94 20.91
C LYS A 51 3.89 -28.72 20.78
N LEU A 52 5.12 -28.78 21.29
CA LEU A 52 6.11 -27.70 21.15
C LEU A 52 6.46 -27.46 19.67
N LEU A 53 6.73 -28.54 18.94
CA LEU A 53 7.03 -28.48 17.50
C LEU A 53 5.84 -27.91 16.72
N GLY A 54 4.62 -28.35 17.03
CA GLY A 54 3.39 -27.84 16.44
C GLY A 54 3.22 -26.34 16.67
N ALA A 55 3.46 -25.84 17.88
CA ALA A 55 3.39 -24.41 18.16
C ALA A 55 4.38 -23.59 17.31
N VAL A 56 5.63 -24.07 17.17
CA VAL A 56 6.65 -23.41 16.33
C VAL A 56 6.23 -23.44 14.85
N ILE A 57 5.76 -24.60 14.37
CA ILE A 57 5.27 -24.79 13.00
C ILE A 57 4.13 -23.82 12.69
N THR A 58 3.17 -23.65 13.61
CA THR A 58 2.02 -22.75 13.43
C THR A 58 2.47 -21.30 13.34
N ILE A 59 3.36 -20.83 14.22
CA ILE A 59 3.87 -19.45 14.20
C ILE A 59 4.59 -19.16 12.87
N LEU A 60 5.47 -20.07 12.44
CA LEU A 60 6.18 -19.93 11.16
C LEU A 60 5.22 -20.03 9.96
N GLY A 61 4.21 -20.88 10.06
CA GLY A 61 3.18 -21.08 9.04
C GLY A 61 2.37 -19.83 8.75
N VAL A 62 1.85 -19.20 9.81
CA VAL A 62 1.10 -17.94 9.73
C VAL A 62 1.98 -16.83 9.14
N GLY A 63 3.24 -16.73 9.59
CA GLY A 63 4.19 -15.76 9.04
C GLY A 63 4.44 -15.94 7.54
N LEU A 64 4.60 -17.19 7.08
CA LEU A 64 4.80 -17.48 5.66
C LEU A 64 3.53 -17.21 4.82
N ALA A 65 2.35 -17.55 5.35
CA ALA A 65 1.06 -17.30 4.71
C ALA A 65 0.74 -15.80 4.58
N ALA A 66 1.30 -14.96 5.45
CA ALA A 66 1.14 -13.50 5.37
C ALA A 66 1.89 -12.87 4.18
N LEU A 67 2.96 -13.49 3.67
CA LEU A 67 3.79 -12.89 2.62
C LEU A 67 3.03 -12.68 1.28
N PRO A 68 2.33 -13.68 0.72
CA PRO A 68 1.59 -13.49 -0.53
C PRO A 68 0.48 -12.43 -0.38
N ALA A 69 -0.23 -12.42 0.75
CA ALA A 69 -1.24 -11.42 1.05
C ALA A 69 -0.63 -10.01 1.10
N GLY A 70 0.51 -9.84 1.77
CA GLY A 70 1.24 -8.57 1.86
C GLY A 70 1.75 -8.07 0.50
N ILE A 71 2.28 -8.97 -0.33
CA ILE A 71 2.72 -8.65 -1.71
C ILE A 71 1.52 -8.16 -2.54
N LEU A 72 0.40 -8.89 -2.52
CA LEU A 72 -0.80 -8.51 -3.28
C LEU A 72 -1.39 -7.18 -2.79
N ALA A 73 -1.47 -6.97 -1.47
CA ALA A 73 -1.95 -5.73 -0.89
C ALA A 73 -1.09 -4.53 -1.30
N THR A 74 0.24 -4.69 -1.26
CA THR A 74 1.18 -3.65 -1.69
C THR A 74 1.06 -3.37 -3.19
N GLY A 75 0.93 -4.41 -4.01
CA GLY A 75 0.73 -4.28 -5.45
C GLY A 75 -0.54 -3.48 -5.78
N LEU A 76 -1.66 -3.82 -5.13
CA LEU A 76 -2.93 -3.12 -5.31
C LEU A 76 -2.86 -1.67 -4.82
N ALA A 77 -2.27 -1.43 -3.64
CA ALA A 77 -2.10 -0.08 -3.10
C ALA A 77 -1.25 0.80 -4.04
N ASN A 78 -0.17 0.25 -4.58
CA ASN A 78 0.68 0.95 -5.54
C ASN A 78 -0.08 1.29 -6.83
N GLU A 79 -0.80 0.34 -7.42
CA GLU A 79 -1.58 0.59 -8.65
C GLU A 79 -2.68 1.64 -8.43
N LEU A 80 -3.39 1.59 -7.31
CA LEU A 80 -4.38 2.61 -6.93
C LEU A 80 -3.73 3.99 -6.76
N SER A 81 -2.55 4.05 -6.14
CA SER A 81 -1.81 5.31 -5.97
C SER A 81 -1.38 5.91 -7.32
N LEU A 82 -0.89 5.08 -8.24
CA LEU A 82 -0.48 5.50 -9.59
C LEU A 82 -1.69 5.97 -10.41
N ARG A 83 -2.81 5.26 -10.32
CA ARG A 83 -4.06 5.67 -10.96
C ARG A 83 -4.53 7.02 -10.44
N ASN A 84 -4.55 7.22 -9.13
CA ASN A 84 -4.94 8.49 -8.52
C ASN A 84 -4.03 9.65 -8.95
N GLN A 85 -2.71 9.42 -9.03
CA GLN A 85 -1.75 10.41 -9.53
C GLN A 85 -2.02 10.78 -11.00
N LYS A 86 -2.31 9.80 -11.87
CA LYS A 86 -2.67 10.06 -13.27
C LYS A 86 -3.94 10.91 -13.39
N LEU A 87 -4.98 10.59 -12.61
CA LEU A 87 -6.23 11.35 -12.61
C LEU A 87 -6.02 12.79 -12.10
N ALA A 88 -5.20 12.96 -11.04
CA ALA A 88 -4.84 14.28 -10.52
C ALA A 88 -4.07 15.12 -11.54
N GLN A 89 -3.13 14.52 -12.28
CA GLN A 89 -2.41 15.19 -13.36
C GLN A 89 -3.32 15.54 -14.53
N GLU A 90 -4.22 14.66 -14.94
CA GLU A 90 -5.20 14.94 -15.98
C GLU A 90 -6.13 16.10 -15.57
N PHE A 91 -6.58 16.12 -14.31
CA PHE A 91 -7.36 17.21 -13.75
C PHE A 91 -6.60 18.54 -13.80
N ARG A 92 -5.35 18.56 -13.34
CA ARG A 92 -4.45 19.73 -13.44
C ARG A 92 -4.28 20.20 -14.88
N ASN A 93 -4.07 19.28 -15.82
CA ASN A 93 -3.85 19.63 -17.22
C ASN A 93 -5.09 20.30 -17.83
N LEU A 94 -6.29 19.79 -17.55
CA LEU A 94 -7.54 20.37 -18.04
C LEU A 94 -7.82 21.76 -17.44
N LEU A 95 -7.48 21.92 -16.16
CA LEU A 95 -7.55 23.20 -15.47
C LEU A 95 -6.67 24.27 -16.14
N ILE A 96 -5.40 23.92 -16.40
CA ILE A 96 -4.44 24.83 -17.05
C ILE A 96 -4.81 25.08 -18.52
N SER A 97 -5.15 24.03 -19.28
CA SER A 97 -5.44 24.15 -20.72
C SER A 97 -6.66 25.02 -21.00
N ASN A 98 -7.66 24.96 -20.13
CA ASN A 98 -8.88 25.76 -20.25
C ASN A 98 -8.76 27.12 -19.53
N GLN A 99 -7.58 27.45 -18.98
CA GLN A 99 -7.32 28.67 -18.22
C GLN A 99 -8.36 28.94 -17.12
N ILE A 100 -8.78 27.88 -16.42
CA ILE A 100 -9.84 27.98 -15.42
C ILE A 100 -9.32 28.74 -14.20
N ASP A 101 -10.07 29.76 -13.78
CA ASP A 101 -9.82 30.48 -12.54
C ASP A 101 -10.32 29.64 -11.35
N TYR A 102 -9.35 29.13 -10.59
CA TYR A 102 -9.57 28.26 -9.43
C TYR A 102 -10.42 28.90 -8.32
N LEU A 103 -10.47 30.23 -8.24
CA LEU A 103 -11.19 30.96 -7.19
C LEU A 103 -12.63 31.27 -7.58
N ASN A 104 -12.88 31.49 -8.88
CA ASN A 104 -14.14 32.02 -9.36
C ASN A 104 -15.01 30.98 -10.10
N GLU A 105 -14.40 29.96 -10.71
CA GLU A 105 -15.09 29.01 -11.61
C GLU A 105 -15.42 27.66 -10.96
N THR A 106 -15.92 27.71 -9.72
CA THR A 106 -16.25 26.52 -8.91
C THR A 106 -17.19 25.51 -9.60
N LYS A 107 -18.11 25.98 -10.46
CA LYS A 107 -19.03 25.10 -11.21
C LYS A 107 -18.34 24.28 -12.29
N GLU A 108 -17.38 24.86 -13.01
CA GLU A 108 -16.64 24.16 -14.07
C GLU A 108 -15.64 23.17 -13.46
N ILE A 109 -14.98 23.57 -12.37
CA ILE A 109 -14.13 22.69 -11.54
C ILE A 109 -14.92 21.45 -11.09
N GLU A 110 -16.14 21.63 -10.58
CA GLU A 110 -16.99 20.53 -10.13
C GLU A 110 -17.44 19.62 -11.29
N LYS A 111 -17.71 20.18 -12.49
CA LYS A 111 -18.01 19.38 -13.69
C LYS A 111 -16.83 18.51 -14.10
N ILE A 112 -15.62 19.08 -14.17
CA ILE A 112 -14.41 18.36 -14.54
C ILE A 112 -14.08 17.30 -13.48
N ARG A 113 -14.17 17.63 -12.19
CA ARG A 113 -13.98 16.68 -11.09
C ARG A 113 -14.89 15.46 -11.24
N LYS A 114 -16.20 15.68 -11.46
CA LYS A 114 -17.18 14.61 -11.64
C LYS A 114 -16.92 13.78 -12.90
N ARG A 115 -16.44 14.42 -13.99
CA ARG A 115 -16.12 13.73 -15.24
C ARG A 115 -14.93 12.78 -15.10
N ILE A 116 -13.88 13.18 -14.38
CA ILE A 116 -12.66 12.38 -14.18
C ILE A 116 -12.84 11.39 -12.99
N GLY A 117 -13.77 11.69 -12.10
CA GLY A 117 -14.10 10.85 -10.95
C GLY A 117 -13.20 11.06 -9.74
N LEU A 118 -12.61 12.26 -9.58
CA LEU A 118 -11.83 12.60 -8.38
C LEU A 118 -12.73 12.82 -7.16
N SER A 119 -12.22 12.42 -5.98
CA SER A 119 -12.81 12.83 -4.71
C SER A 119 -12.65 14.34 -4.50
N LYS A 120 -13.47 14.92 -3.60
CA LYS A 120 -13.36 16.36 -3.30
C LYS A 120 -12.01 16.68 -2.64
N GLU A 121 -11.53 15.77 -1.80
CA GLU A 121 -10.25 15.85 -1.11
C GLU A 121 -9.10 15.90 -2.14
N GLN A 122 -9.08 14.95 -3.08
CA GLN A 122 -8.07 14.91 -4.15
C GLN A 122 -8.09 16.18 -5.01
N THR A 123 -9.28 16.67 -5.36
CA THR A 123 -9.43 17.92 -6.11
C THR A 123 -8.89 19.12 -5.33
N ASN A 124 -9.22 19.22 -4.05
CA ASN A 124 -8.75 20.29 -3.19
C ASN A 124 -7.22 20.25 -3.05
N GLU A 125 -6.62 19.07 -2.93
CA GLU A 125 -5.15 18.92 -2.90
C GLU A 125 -4.50 19.48 -4.17
N VAL A 126 -5.01 19.14 -5.35
CA VAL A 126 -4.47 19.64 -6.62
C VAL A 126 -4.65 21.15 -6.75
N ILE A 127 -5.83 21.69 -6.38
CA ILE A 127 -6.09 23.13 -6.41
C ILE A 127 -5.15 23.87 -5.44
N MET A 128 -4.98 23.37 -4.23
CA MET A 128 -4.10 24.00 -3.23
C MET A 128 -2.63 23.96 -3.67
N GLN A 129 -2.20 22.92 -4.39
CA GLN A 129 -0.88 22.89 -5.02
C GLN A 129 -0.73 23.97 -6.10
N LEU A 130 -1.74 24.13 -6.96
CA LEU A 130 -1.73 25.15 -8.02
C LEU A 130 -1.71 26.58 -7.46
N ILE A 131 -2.50 26.87 -6.43
CA ILE A 131 -2.51 28.16 -5.74
C ILE A 131 -1.12 28.44 -5.17
N ARG A 132 -0.54 27.47 -4.45
CA ARG A 132 0.80 27.62 -3.86
C ARG A 132 1.88 27.87 -4.92
N GLU A 133 1.82 27.19 -6.07
CA GLU A 133 2.75 27.42 -7.17
C GLU A 133 2.64 28.86 -7.71
N LYS A 134 1.41 29.36 -7.92
CA LYS A 134 1.20 30.74 -8.35
C LYS A 134 1.72 31.77 -7.33
N ASP A 135 1.42 31.58 -6.05
CA ASP A 135 1.89 32.48 -4.99
C ASP A 135 3.42 32.55 -4.96
N LEU A 136 4.11 31.42 -5.18
CA LEU A 136 5.57 31.37 -5.24
C LEU A 136 6.11 32.09 -6.48
N GLU A 137 5.49 31.91 -7.64
CA GLU A 137 5.85 32.61 -8.87
C GLU A 137 5.72 34.14 -8.72
N GLU A 138 4.63 34.61 -8.12
CA GLU A 138 4.39 36.03 -7.85
C GLU A 138 5.44 36.61 -6.89
N GLN A 139 5.76 35.89 -5.81
CA GLN A 139 6.81 36.30 -4.87
C GLN A 139 8.20 36.34 -5.52
N GLU A 140 8.53 35.38 -6.38
CA GLU A 140 9.79 35.39 -7.12
C GLU A 140 9.87 36.56 -8.10
N GLN A 141 8.78 36.86 -8.81
CA GLN A 141 8.71 38.03 -9.69
C GLN A 141 8.89 39.32 -8.90
N GLN A 142 8.24 39.43 -7.75
CA GLN A 142 8.39 40.60 -6.87
C GLN A 142 9.83 40.73 -6.36
N LYS A 143 10.46 39.64 -5.91
CA LYS A 143 11.87 39.63 -5.51
C LYS A 143 12.79 40.01 -6.66
N LYS A 144 12.54 39.53 -7.88
CA LYS A 144 13.30 39.93 -9.07
C LYS A 144 13.12 41.41 -9.34
N ALA A 145 11.91 41.95 -9.27
CA ALA A 145 11.66 43.39 -9.42
C ALA A 145 12.44 44.22 -8.38
N PHE A 146 12.49 43.77 -7.12
CA PHE A 146 13.29 44.42 -6.06
C PHE A 146 14.82 44.27 -6.23
N LYS A 147 15.31 43.46 -7.17
CA LYS A 147 16.74 43.40 -7.53
C LYS A 147 17.14 44.43 -8.58
N TYR A 148 16.19 45.19 -9.13
CA TYR A 148 16.47 46.24 -10.10
C TYR A 148 15.94 47.58 -9.58
N CYS A 149 16.69 48.66 -9.82
CA CYS A 149 16.27 50.00 -9.44
C CYS A 149 15.04 50.41 -10.25
N PRO A 150 13.91 50.81 -9.62
CA PRO A 150 12.69 51.17 -10.33
C PRO A 150 12.81 52.48 -11.13
N HIS A 151 13.86 53.28 -10.90
CA HIS A 151 14.10 54.55 -11.59
C HIS A 151 15.01 54.40 -12.83
N CYS A 152 16.07 53.58 -12.77
CA CYS A 152 17.03 53.44 -13.86
C CYS A 152 17.11 52.03 -14.47
N GLY A 153 16.47 51.01 -13.86
CA GLY A 153 16.48 49.63 -14.34
C GLY A 153 17.80 48.88 -14.10
N GLU A 154 18.80 49.49 -13.47
CA GLU A 154 20.07 48.82 -13.16
C GLU A 154 19.92 47.85 -11.98
N LYS A 155 20.69 46.76 -12.02
CA LYS A 155 20.71 45.75 -10.95
C LYS A 155 21.24 46.39 -9.66
N LEU A 156 20.49 46.27 -8.57
CA LEU A 156 20.91 46.73 -7.24
C LEU A 156 22.12 45.89 -6.78
N PRO A 157 23.16 46.52 -6.18
CA PRO A 157 24.33 45.80 -5.70
C PRO A 157 23.91 44.76 -4.66
N GLU A 158 24.40 43.52 -4.82
CA GLU A 158 24.17 42.43 -3.86
C GLU A 158 24.88 42.79 -2.55
N ALA A 159 24.12 42.85 -1.45
CA ALA A 159 24.61 43.17 -0.11
C ALA A 159 25.30 41.99 0.56
#